data_AF-A0A436WZ64-F1
#
_entry.id   AF-A0A436WZ64-F1
#
_cell.length_a   1.000
_cell.length_b   1.000
_cell.length_c   1.000
_cell.angle_alpha   90.00
_cell.angle_beta   90.00
_cell.angle_gamma   90.00
#
_symmetry.space_group_name_H-M   'P 1'
#
loop_
_entity.id
_entity.type
_entity.pdbx_description
1 polymer ?
#
loop_
_entity_poly.entity_id
_entity_poly.type
_entity_poly.pdbx_seq_one_letter_code
_entity_poly.pdbx_strand_id
1 'polypeptide(L)'
;MTTAHKGCLECGKLWNDRKPGREFCCSSCRLAFNNRRMKRGAEMYDLFRAMRRERDQAKLLGLWAEMCRLELRWQQEDDAQRPGRRSYMPPRKALTNLRETGRLPIGDVVAKSYRAGR
;
A
#
# COMPACT_ATOMS: atom_id res chain seq x y z
N MET A 1 16.94 4.91 -5.50
CA MET A 1 17.02 5.09 -4.04
C MET A 1 16.19 6.31 -3.68
N THR A 2 15.09 6.16 -2.94
CA THR A 2 14.25 7.31 -2.51
C THR A 2 14.99 8.09 -1.42
N THR A 3 15.51 9.26 -1.76
CA THR A 3 16.03 10.23 -0.80
C THR A 3 14.96 10.54 0.25
N ALA A 4 15.26 10.28 1.52
CA ALA A 4 14.32 10.51 2.60
C ALA A 4 14.02 12.02 2.72
N HIS A 5 12.87 12.46 2.19
CA HIS A 5 12.39 13.82 2.33
C HIS A 5 12.27 14.19 3.83
N LYS A 6 12.99 15.22 4.26
CA LYS A 6 13.05 15.70 5.66
C LYS A 6 11.90 16.67 5.98
N GLY A 7 10.67 16.25 5.71
CA GLY A 7 9.49 17.09 5.90
C GLY A 7 8.19 16.30 5.79
N CYS A 8 7.06 17.01 5.81
CA CYS A 8 5.74 16.39 5.69
C CYS A 8 5.62 15.57 4.40
N LEU A 9 5.18 14.32 4.51
CA LEU A 9 5.00 13.42 3.35
C LEU A 9 3.87 13.88 2.41
N GLU A 10 2.95 14.70 2.91
CA GLU A 10 1.85 15.24 2.11
C GLU A 10 2.25 16.56 1.44
N CYS A 11 2.36 17.63 2.24
CA CYS A 11 2.54 19.00 1.72
C CYS A 11 3.99 19.39 1.46
N GLY A 12 4.97 18.57 1.82
CA GLY A 12 6.38 18.89 1.62
C GLY A 12 6.99 19.88 2.61
N LYS A 13 6.22 20.45 3.55
CA LYS A 13 6.75 21.39 4.54
C LYS A 13 7.93 20.77 5.30
N LEU A 14 9.11 21.37 5.16
CA LEU A 14 10.33 20.98 5.87
C LEU A 14 10.14 21.18 7.38
N TRP A 15 10.80 20.34 8.16
CA TRP A 15 10.81 20.50 9.61
C TRP A 15 12.08 21.22 10.03
N ASN A 16 11.92 22.26 10.83
CA ASN A 16 13.06 22.90 11.49
C ASN A 16 13.61 22.00 12.60
N ASP A 17 12.73 21.27 13.30
CA ASP A 17 13.10 20.35 14.36
C ASP A 17 12.86 18.89 13.95
N ARG A 18 13.89 18.07 14.05
CA ARG A 18 13.83 16.65 13.68
C ARG A 18 13.28 15.82 14.82
N LYS A 19 11.95 15.80 15.02
CA LYS A 19 11.31 14.82 15.91
C LYS A 19 11.29 13.44 15.24
N PRO A 20 11.87 12.39 15.86
CA PRO A 20 11.82 11.05 15.30
C PRO A 20 10.37 10.55 15.18
N GLY A 21 10.05 9.88 14.07
CA GLY A 21 8.73 9.30 13.84
C GLY A 21 7.61 10.27 13.43
N ARG A 22 7.86 11.59 13.41
CA ARG A 22 6.93 12.52 12.76
C ARG A 22 6.90 12.20 11.26
N GLU A 23 5.73 12.25 10.64
CA GLU A 23 5.55 12.03 9.19
C GLU A 23 4.69 13.13 8.54
N PHE A 24 3.84 13.79 9.35
CA PHE A 24 2.88 14.79 8.90
C PHE A 24 2.96 16.05 9.77
N CYS A 25 2.75 17.22 9.17
CA CYS A 25 2.73 18.49 9.91
C CYS A 25 1.44 18.69 10.72
N CYS A 26 0.30 18.19 10.23
CA CYS A 26 -1.03 18.33 10.82
C CYS A 26 -1.94 17.12 10.51
N SER A 27 -3.13 17.09 11.12
CA SER A 27 -4.15 16.05 10.92
C SER A 27 -4.68 16.02 9.48
N SER A 28 -4.89 17.17 8.85
CA SER A 28 -5.39 17.24 7.46
C SER A 28 -4.43 16.59 6.46
N CYS A 29 -3.12 16.83 6.61
CA CYS A 29 -2.10 16.17 5.79
C CYS A 29 -2.10 14.65 5.96
N ARG A 30 -2.26 14.16 7.21
CA ARG A 30 -2.36 12.73 7.50
C ARG A 30 -3.62 12.13 6.88
N LEU A 31 -4.75 12.84 6.97
CA LEU A 31 -6.02 12.41 6.42
C LEU A 31 -5.97 12.33 4.89
N ALA A 32 -5.42 13.34 4.21
CA ALA A 32 -5.25 13.33 2.76
C ALA A 32 -4.40 12.13 2.30
N PHE A 33 -3.29 11.87 2.99
CA PHE A 33 -2.44 10.71 2.75
C PHE A 33 -3.19 9.38 2.91
N ASN A 34 -3.94 9.23 4.01
CA ASN A 34 -4.71 8.02 4.29
C ASN A 34 -5.86 7.83 3.29
N ASN A 35 -6.55 8.89 2.90
CA ASN A 35 -7.65 8.84 1.92
C ASN A 35 -7.15 8.39 0.54
N ARG A 36 -5.98 8.87 0.11
CA ARG A 36 -5.37 8.40 -1.14
C ARG A 36 -5.01 6.91 -1.07
N ARG A 37 -4.44 6.46 0.05
CA ARG A 37 -4.18 5.03 0.28
C ARG A 37 -5.44 4.19 0.32
N MET A 38 -6.53 4.72 0.87
CA MET A 38 -7.83 4.04 0.92
C MET A 38 -8.40 3.84 -0.49
N LYS A 39 -8.39 4.87 -1.34
CA LYS A 39 -8.84 4.78 -2.74
C LYS A 39 -8.03 3.75 -3.53
N ARG A 40 -6.70 3.88 -3.51
CA ARG A 40 -5.78 2.95 -4.18
C ARG A 40 -5.90 1.51 -3.63
N GLY A 41 -6.16 1.39 -2.34
CA GLY A 41 -6.41 0.12 -1.68
C GLY A 41 -7.66 -0.59 -2.22
N ALA A 42 -8.74 0.14 -2.50
CA ALA A 42 -9.95 -0.41 -3.11
C ALA A 42 -9.67 -0.96 -4.51
N GLU A 43 -9.01 -0.17 -5.37
CA GLU A 43 -8.63 -0.58 -6.73
C GLU A 43 -7.73 -1.83 -6.72
N MET A 44 -6.72 -1.86 -5.84
CA MET A 44 -5.83 -3.01 -5.71
C MET A 44 -6.54 -4.23 -5.10
N TYR A 45 -7.51 -4.03 -4.21
CA TYR A 45 -8.21 -5.11 -3.52
C TYR A 45 -8.97 -6.00 -4.50
N ASP A 46 -9.74 -5.40 -5.42
CA ASP A 46 -10.52 -6.14 -6.39
C ASP A 46 -9.63 -6.94 -7.35
N LEU A 47 -8.57 -6.32 -7.86
CA LEU A 47 -7.57 -6.98 -8.71
C LEU A 47 -6.89 -8.14 -7.99
N PHE A 48 -6.45 -7.94 -6.74
CA PHE A 48 -5.82 -8.99 -5.94
C PHE A 48 -6.80 -10.12 -5.60
N ARG A 49 -8.06 -9.79 -5.32
CA ARG A 49 -9.13 -10.76 -5.05
C ARG A 49 -9.39 -11.62 -6.29
N ALA A 50 -9.61 -11.00 -7.45
CA ALA A 50 -9.81 -11.70 -8.72
C ALA A 50 -8.59 -12.58 -9.05
N MET A 51 -7.37 -12.05 -8.93
CA MET A 51 -6.14 -12.81 -9.14
C MET A 51 -6.04 -14.07 -8.27
N ARG A 52 -6.56 -14.05 -7.03
CA ARG A 52 -6.51 -15.20 -6.12
C ARG A 52 -7.67 -16.18 -6.30
N ARG A 53 -8.83 -15.73 -6.76
CA ARG A 53 -10.06 -16.54 -6.84
C ARG A 53 -10.36 -17.07 -8.24
N GLU A 54 -9.99 -16.31 -9.27
CA GLU A 54 -10.27 -16.61 -10.68
C GLU A 54 -8.95 -16.76 -11.45
N ARG A 55 -8.12 -17.71 -11.02
CA ARG A 55 -6.71 -17.79 -11.46
C ARG A 55 -6.52 -17.95 -12.97
N ASP A 56 -7.36 -18.75 -13.62
CA ASP A 56 -7.25 -19.02 -15.06
C ASP A 56 -7.57 -17.77 -15.88
N GLN A 57 -8.67 -17.11 -15.53
CA GLN A 57 -9.06 -15.83 -16.15
C GLN A 57 -8.07 -14.71 -15.82
N ALA A 58 -7.57 -14.66 -14.59
CA ALA A 58 -6.57 -13.69 -14.17
C ALA A 58 -5.26 -13.82 -14.95
N LYS A 59 -4.85 -15.06 -15.25
CA LYS A 59 -3.68 -15.33 -16.08
C LYS A 59 -3.90 -14.92 -17.52
N LEU A 60 -5.05 -15.29 -18.10
CA LEU A 60 -5.42 -14.93 -19.48
C LEU A 60 -5.44 -13.41 -19.68
N LEU A 61 -5.99 -12.68 -18.71
CA LEU A 61 -6.11 -11.21 -18.73
C LEU A 61 -4.84 -10.50 -18.23
N GLY A 62 -3.82 -11.22 -17.75
CA GLY A 62 -2.57 -10.63 -17.29
C GLY A 62 -2.70 -9.73 -16.05
N LEU A 63 -3.62 -10.04 -15.12
CA LEU A 63 -3.95 -9.19 -13.96
C LEU A 63 -2.73 -8.79 -13.12
N TRP A 64 -1.76 -9.69 -12.98
CA TRP A 64 -0.51 -9.37 -12.26
C TRP A 64 0.25 -8.20 -12.92
N ALA A 65 0.38 -8.23 -14.26
CA ALA A 65 1.05 -7.17 -14.99
C ALA A 65 0.25 -5.86 -14.88
N GLU A 66 -1.08 -5.92 -14.92
CA GLU A 66 -1.93 -4.74 -14.72
C GLU A 66 -1.79 -4.14 -13.32
N MET A 67 -1.70 -4.97 -12.27
CA MET A 67 -1.43 -4.49 -10.91
C MET A 67 -0.07 -3.77 -10.82
N CYS A 68 0.97 -4.29 -11.47
CA CYS A 68 2.27 -3.62 -11.54
C CYS A 68 2.21 -2.29 -12.33
N ARG A 69 1.46 -2.24 -13.44
CA ARG A 69 1.26 -1.01 -14.22
C ARG A 69 0.47 0.03 -13.43
N LEU A 70 -0.53 -0.41 -12.65
CA LEU A 70 -1.31 0.45 -11.77
C LEU A 70 -0.44 1.06 -10.66
N GLU A 71 0.43 0.26 -10.05
CA GLU A 71 1.40 0.77 -9.06
C GLU A 71 2.34 1.81 -9.68
N LEU A 72 2.87 1.52 -10.87
CA LEU A 72 3.73 2.46 -11.59
C LEU A 72 3.01 3.76 -11.92
N ARG A 73 1.73 3.71 -12.33
CA ARG A 73 0.92 4.89 -12.59
C ARG A 73 0.80 5.77 -11.34
N TRP A 74 0.50 5.17 -10.19
CA TRP A 74 0.44 5.91 -8.93
C TRP A 74 1.79 6.52 -8.54
N GLN A 75 2.89 5.82 -8.78
CA GLN A 75 4.22 6.35 -8.55
C GLN A 75 4.50 7.57 -9.43
N GLN A 76 4.12 7.52 -10.71
CA GLN A 76 4.24 8.66 -11.64
C GLN A 76 3.39 9.87 -11.20
N GLU A 77 2.14 9.64 -10.80
CA GLU A 77 1.27 10.68 -10.23
C GLU A 77 1.89 11.32 -9.00
N ASP A 78 2.48 10.50 -8.13
CA ASP A 78 3.10 10.94 -6.91
C ASP A 78 4.39 11.71 -7.16
N ASP A 79 5.20 11.29 -8.13
CA ASP A 79 6.41 12.03 -8.51
C ASP A 79 6.06 13.38 -9.14
N ALA A 80 4.98 13.44 -9.94
CA ALA A 80 4.49 14.68 -10.54
C ALA A 80 3.96 15.67 -9.49
N GLN A 81 3.17 15.21 -8.51
CA GLN A 81 2.53 16.08 -7.53
C GLN A 81 3.36 16.28 -6.26
N ARG A 82 4.15 15.27 -5.89
CA ARG A 82 4.85 15.13 -4.60
C ARG A 82 6.24 14.51 -4.78
N PRO A 83 7.14 15.16 -5.53
CA PRO A 83 8.43 14.59 -5.89
C PRO A 83 9.25 14.21 -4.65
N GLY A 84 9.80 13.00 -4.66
CA GLY A 84 10.64 12.47 -3.58
C GLY A 84 9.89 12.14 -2.28
N ARG A 85 8.54 12.15 -2.28
CA ARG A 85 7.73 11.84 -1.10
C ARG A 85 6.95 10.55 -1.32
N ARG A 86 7.22 9.53 -0.49
CA ARG A 86 6.49 8.25 -0.52
C ARG A 86 5.00 8.44 -0.24
N SER A 87 4.20 7.53 -0.78
CA SER A 87 2.72 7.52 -0.63
C SER A 87 2.20 6.26 0.05
N TYR A 88 3.12 5.43 0.51
CA TYR A 88 2.88 4.18 1.19
C TYR A 88 3.61 4.18 2.53
N MET A 89 3.20 3.26 3.41
CA MET A 89 3.88 3.07 4.70
C MET A 89 5.13 2.22 4.50
N PRO A 90 6.21 2.48 5.24
CA PRO A 90 7.37 1.58 5.27
C PRO A 90 6.96 0.14 5.60
N PRO A 91 7.62 -0.88 5.03
CA PRO A 91 7.23 -2.28 5.21
C PRO A 91 7.05 -2.70 6.68
N ARG A 92 7.95 -2.28 7.57
CA ARG A 92 7.85 -2.57 9.02
C ARG A 92 6.56 -2.01 9.62
N LYS A 93 6.22 -0.75 9.31
CA LYS A 93 5.01 -0.09 9.80
C LYS A 93 3.75 -0.70 9.21
N ALA A 94 3.77 -1.04 7.91
CA ALA A 94 2.65 -1.74 7.27
C ALA A 94 2.36 -3.10 7.92
N LEU A 95 3.42 -3.86 8.25
CA LEU A 95 3.30 -5.13 8.97
C LEU A 95 2.81 -4.95 10.42
N THR A 96 3.29 -3.94 11.13
CA THR A 96 2.80 -3.62 12.49
C THR A 96 1.31 -3.32 12.46
N ASN A 97 0.86 -2.42 11.57
CA ASN A 97 -0.56 -2.08 11.43
C ASN A 97 -1.42 -3.32 11.15
N LEU A 98 -0.96 -4.21 10.26
CA LEU A 98 -1.67 -5.46 9.94
C LEU A 98 -1.79 -6.37 11.16
N ARG A 99 -0.71 -6.48 11.97
CA ARG A 99 -0.69 -7.32 13.17
C ARG A 99 -1.64 -6.81 14.25
N GLU A 100 -1.72 -5.50 14.42
CA GLU A 100 -2.62 -4.86 15.38
C GLU A 100 -4.10 -5.10 15.05
N THR A 101 -4.45 -5.20 13.75
CA THR A 101 -5.82 -5.51 13.30
C THR A 101 -6.18 -7.01 13.37
N GLY A 102 -5.28 -7.86 13.86
CA GLY A 102 -5.47 -9.30 13.91
C GLY A 102 -4.86 -10.02 12.71
N ARG A 103 -4.16 -11.14 12.97
CA ARG A 103 -3.51 -11.98 11.95
C ARG A 103 -4.32 -13.27 11.80
N LEU A 104 -4.55 -13.72 10.56
CA LEU A 104 -4.94 -15.12 10.33
C LEU A 104 -3.75 -16.03 10.69
N PRO A 105 -3.92 -17.07 11.52
CA PRO A 105 -2.85 -17.98 11.86
C PRO A 105 -2.23 -18.60 10.60
N ILE A 106 -0.91 -18.68 10.54
CA ILE A 106 -0.17 -19.22 9.38
C ILE A 106 -0.64 -20.64 9.05
N GLY A 107 -0.98 -21.44 10.07
CA GLY A 107 -1.44 -22.83 9.92
C GLY A 107 -2.85 -23.01 9.36
N ASP A 108 -3.76 -22.07 9.61
CA ASP A 108 -5.17 -22.21 9.21
C ASP A 108 -5.41 -21.89 7.73
N VAL A 109 -4.56 -21.06 7.13
CA VAL A 109 -4.65 -20.68 5.72
C VAL A 109 -4.25 -21.85 4.80
N VAL A 110 -3.38 -22.75 5.26
CA VAL A 110 -2.91 -23.92 4.49
C VAL A 110 -3.88 -25.10 4.62
N ALA A 111 -4.53 -25.28 5.77
CA ALA A 111 -5.41 -26.41 6.04
C ALA A 111 -6.69 -26.43 5.17
N LYS A 112 -7.26 -25.27 4.83
CA LYS A 112 -8.51 -25.18 4.05
C LYS A 112 -8.34 -25.48 2.56
N SER A 113 -7.16 -25.28 1.97
CA SER A 113 -6.92 -25.63 0.56
C SER A 113 -6.74 -27.12 0.31
N TYR A 114 -6.48 -27.93 1.34
CA TYR A 114 -6.25 -29.37 1.19
C TYR A 114 -7.53 -30.23 1.30
N ARG A 115 -8.65 -29.64 1.75
CA ARG A 115 -9.91 -30.38 1.99
C ARG A 115 -10.98 -30.20 0.91
N ALA A 116 -10.73 -29.38 -0.12
CA ALA A 116 -11.65 -29.15 -1.23
C ALA A 116 -11.33 -29.99 -2.49
N GLY A 117 -10.52 -31.04 -2.34
CA GLY A 117 -10.09 -31.92 -3.44
C GLY A 117 -10.03 -33.38 -3.03
N ARG A 118 -11.13 -33.89 -2.45
CA ARG A 118 -11.38 -35.33 -2.32
C ARG A 118 -12.84 -35.62 -2.65
#